data_AF-A0A5K7YRS5-F1
#
_entry.id   AF-A0A5K7YRS5-F1
#
_cell.length_a   1.000
_cell.length_b   1.000
_cell.length_c   1.000
_cell.angle_alpha   90.00
_cell.angle_beta   90.00
_cell.angle_gamma   90.00
#
_symmetry.space_group_name_H-M   'P 1'
#
loop_
_entity.id
_entity.type
_entity.pdbx_description
1 polymer ?
#
loop_
_entity_poly.entity_id
_entity_poly.type
_entity_poly.pdbx_seq_one_letter_code
_entity_poly.pdbx_strand_id
1 'polypeptide(L)'
;MTGLEDLKIATLSPEDLETIRILEKKLGPAVRLVAVETKDVLYALEAKMGPNQWQRVDEVYPMIRDIKAYYAEQEAAREAKGWLKGFLINNSLTPRPKKRPIRIRQVVNTESEK
;
A
#
# COMPACT_ATOMS: atom_id res chain seq x y z
N MET A 1 -10.95 7.53 6.28
CA MET A 1 -10.19 7.77 5.03
C MET A 1 -10.77 6.85 3.98
N THR A 2 -11.30 7.41 2.90
CA THR A 2 -11.98 6.71 1.82
C THR A 2 -10.96 5.94 0.97
N GLY A 3 -10.99 4.61 0.98
CA GLY A 3 -10.13 3.73 0.15
C GLY A 3 -10.36 3.86 -1.37
N LEU A 4 -11.00 4.95 -1.83
CA LEU A 4 -11.17 5.32 -3.23
C LEU A 4 -9.89 5.93 -3.81
N GLU A 5 -8.99 6.45 -2.98
CA GLU A 5 -7.70 7.00 -3.45
C GLU A 5 -6.72 5.92 -3.92
N ASP A 6 -6.98 4.65 -3.58
CA ASP A 6 -6.18 3.49 -3.98
C ASP A 6 -6.70 2.81 -5.26
N LEU A 7 -7.72 3.41 -5.89
CA LEU A 7 -8.40 2.89 -7.06
C LEU A 7 -8.15 3.79 -8.27
N LYS A 8 -7.84 3.17 -9.40
CA LYS A 8 -7.78 3.80 -10.72
C LYS A 8 -8.98 3.31 -11.53
N ILE A 9 -9.53 4.14 -12.42
CA ILE A 9 -10.62 3.67 -13.31
C ILE A 9 -10.05 2.58 -14.22
N ALA A 10 -10.71 1.41 -14.24
CA ALA A 10 -10.27 0.30 -15.05
C ALA A 10 -10.43 0.59 -16.55
N THR A 11 -9.46 0.20 -17.36
CA THR A 11 -9.62 0.25 -18.82
C THR A 11 -10.39 -0.98 -19.28
N LEU A 12 -11.66 -0.80 -19.63
CA LEU A 12 -12.55 -1.91 -19.98
C LEU A 12 -12.54 -2.21 -21.48
N SER A 13 -12.56 -3.50 -21.82
CA SER A 13 -12.80 -3.91 -23.21
C SER A 13 -14.26 -3.66 -23.61
N PRO A 14 -14.59 -3.63 -24.92
CA PRO A 14 -15.96 -3.53 -25.40
C PRO A 14 -16.88 -4.66 -24.88
N GLU A 15 -16.33 -5.86 -24.66
CA GLU A 15 -17.06 -7.03 -24.15
C GLU A 15 -17.38 -6.89 -22.66
N ASP A 16 -16.44 -6.36 -21.87
CA ASP A 16 -16.65 -6.07 -20.45
C ASP A 16 -17.70 -4.96 -20.25
N LEU A 17 -17.68 -3.94 -21.10
CA LEU A 17 -18.67 -2.86 -21.09
C LEU A 17 -20.09 -3.39 -21.35
N GLU A 18 -20.24 -4.33 -22.28
CA GLU A 18 -21.55 -4.94 -22.56
C GLU A 18 -22.01 -5.81 -21.39
N THR A 19 -21.10 -6.56 -20.77
CA THR A 19 -21.38 -7.33 -19.56
C THR A 19 -21.86 -6.43 -18.41
N ILE A 20 -21.19 -5.30 -18.20
CA ILE A 20 -21.58 -4.30 -17.19
C ILE A 20 -22.97 -3.75 -17.49
N ARG A 21 -23.27 -3.38 -18.73
CA ARG A 21 -24.60 -2.88 -19.13
C ARG A 21 -25.71 -3.91 -18.90
N ILE A 22 -25.44 -5.18 -19.16
CA ILE A 22 -26.39 -6.27 -18.88
C ILE A 22 -26.64 -6.38 -17.37
N LEU A 23 -25.59 -6.28 -16.55
CA LEU A 23 -25.70 -6.32 -15.09
C LEU A 23 -26.45 -5.10 -14.54
N GLU A 24 -26.18 -3.90 -15.05
CA GLU A 24 -26.93 -2.68 -14.68
C GLU A 24 -28.42 -2.81 -14.98
N LYS A 25 -28.78 -3.37 -16.15
CA LYS A 25 -30.18 -3.65 -16.50
C LYS A 25 -30.84 -4.61 -15.51
N LYS A 26 -30.11 -5.61 -14.99
CA LYS A 26 -30.60 -6.56 -13.99
C LYS A 26 -30.75 -5.94 -12.59
N LEU A 27 -29.87 -5.00 -12.23
CA LEU A 27 -29.86 -4.32 -10.92
C LEU A 27 -30.86 -3.15 -10.85
N GLY A 28 -31.34 -2.67 -12.00
CA GLY A 28 -32.38 -1.66 -12.12
C GLY A 28 -31.84 -0.24 -12.38
N PRO A 29 -32.73 0.71 -12.71
CA PRO A 29 -32.35 2.00 -13.27
C PRO A 29 -31.58 2.90 -12.30
N ALA A 30 -31.67 2.65 -11.00
CA ALA A 30 -31.03 3.44 -9.94
C ALA A 30 -29.58 3.02 -9.66
N VAL A 31 -29.10 1.89 -10.19
CA VAL A 31 -27.76 1.37 -9.94
C VAL A 31 -26.87 1.63 -11.15
N ARG A 32 -25.64 2.12 -10.89
CA ARG A 32 -24.57 2.23 -11.88
C ARG A 32 -23.36 1.49 -11.36
N LEU A 33 -22.74 0.71 -12.23
CA LEU A 33 -21.55 -0.07 -11.90
C LEU A 33 -20.31 0.67 -12.39
N VAL A 34 -19.28 0.75 -11.54
CA VAL A 34 -17.99 1.37 -11.87
C VAL A 34 -16.90 0.31 -11.69
N ALA A 35 -16.14 0.07 -12.74
CA ALA A 35 -14.98 -0.80 -12.68
C ALA A 35 -13.73 -0.02 -12.26
N VAL A 36 -12.99 -0.56 -11.31
CA VAL A 36 -11.78 0.03 -10.76
C VAL A 36 -10.63 -0.98 -10.73
N GLU A 37 -9.44 -0.52 -11.09
CA GLU A 37 -8.15 -1.19 -10.91
C GLU A 37 -7.59 -0.80 -9.54
N THR A 38 -7.10 -1.78 -8.77
CA THR A 38 -6.27 -1.49 -7.60
C THR A 38 -4.93 -0.90 -8.06
N LYS A 39 -4.42 0.15 -7.42
CA LYS A 39 -3.08 0.70 -7.75
C LYS A 39 -2.02 -0.42 -7.72
N ASP A 40 -1.40 -0.67 -8.88
CA ASP A 40 -0.48 -1.81 -9.12
C ASP A 40 0.84 -1.75 -8.33
N VAL A 41 1.14 -0.58 -7.74
CA VAL A 41 2.41 -0.32 -7.09
C VAL A 41 2.19 0.11 -5.65
N LEU A 42 2.68 -0.70 -4.72
CA LEU A 42 2.84 -0.35 -3.32
C LEU A 42 4.31 -0.12 -3.00
N TYR A 43 4.58 0.79 -2.07
CA TYR A 43 5.91 1.05 -1.54
C TYR A 43 6.00 0.50 -0.13
N ALA A 44 6.78 -0.56 0.05
CA ALA A 44 7.01 -1.20 1.34
C ALA A 44 8.18 -0.54 2.08
N LEU A 45 7.97 -0.16 3.35
CA LEU A 45 9.02 0.20 4.28
C LEU A 45 9.54 -1.05 4.97
N GLU A 46 10.83 -1.30 4.80
CA GLU A 46 11.50 -2.47 5.37
C GLU A 46 12.74 -2.05 6.19
N ALA A 47 12.95 -2.71 7.32
CA ALA A 47 14.14 -2.58 8.15
C ALA A 47 15.08 -3.78 7.91
N LYS A 48 16.39 -3.51 7.90
CA LYS A 48 17.42 -4.54 7.72
C LYS A 48 17.54 -5.40 8.98
N MET A 49 17.33 -6.71 8.83
CA MET A 49 17.46 -7.70 9.90
C MET A 49 18.81 -8.40 9.87
N GLY A 50 19.40 -8.57 8.67
CA GLY A 50 20.69 -9.22 8.45
C GLY A 50 21.20 -9.02 7.02
N PRO A 51 22.27 -9.75 6.62
CA PRO A 51 22.72 -9.81 5.23
C PRO A 51 21.57 -10.29 4.34
N ASN A 52 21.20 -9.50 3.33
CA ASN A 52 20.07 -9.75 2.42
C ASN A 52 18.70 -10.02 3.06
N GLN A 53 18.57 -9.83 4.38
CA GLN A 53 17.33 -10.01 5.12
C GLN A 53 16.73 -8.67 5.49
N TRP A 54 15.53 -8.43 4.98
CA TRP A 54 14.75 -7.23 5.19
C TRP A 54 13.34 -7.64 5.60
N GLN A 55 12.79 -6.94 6.57
CA GLN A 55 11.47 -7.25 7.13
C GLN A 55 10.68 -5.97 7.29
N ARG A 56 9.35 -6.05 7.24
CA ARG A 56 8.47 -4.89 7.34
C ARG A 56 8.67 -4.15 8.66
N VAL A 57 8.59 -2.82 8.62
CA VAL A 57 8.87 -1.99 9.79
C VAL A 57 7.90 -2.18 10.94
N ASP A 58 6.65 -2.55 10.68
CA ASP A 58 5.63 -2.83 11.69
C ASP A 58 5.91 -4.12 12.48
N GLU A 59 6.41 -5.15 11.80
CA GLU A 59 6.87 -6.38 12.45
C GLU A 59 8.17 -6.18 13.24
N VAL A 60 9.06 -5.32 12.73
CA VAL A 60 10.36 -5.05 13.38
C VAL A 60 10.21 -4.12 14.58
N TYR A 61 9.24 -3.20 14.55
CA TYR A 61 8.99 -2.23 15.62
C TYR A 61 7.53 -2.27 16.09
N PRO A 62 7.05 -3.39 16.66
CA PRO A 62 5.65 -3.56 17.05
C PRO A 62 5.23 -2.63 18.20
N MET A 63 6.20 -2.05 18.92
CA MET A 63 5.96 -1.07 19.98
C MET A 63 5.60 0.33 19.47
N ILE A 64 5.79 0.61 18.18
CA ILE A 64 5.43 1.88 17.56
C ILE A 64 3.98 1.77 17.08
N ARG A 65 3.06 2.48 17.74
CA ARG A 65 1.65 2.50 17.34
C ARG A 65 1.49 3.15 15.97
N ASP A 66 0.53 2.65 15.20
CA ASP A 66 0.09 3.20 13.91
C ASP A 66 1.19 3.29 12.84
N ILE A 67 2.27 2.52 12.98
CA ILE A 67 3.30 2.41 11.95
C ILE A 67 2.75 1.66 10.74
N LYS A 68 2.68 2.34 9.59
CA LYS A 68 2.31 1.72 8.32
C LYS A 68 3.56 1.15 7.64
N ALA A 69 3.44 -0.06 7.10
CA ALA A 69 4.50 -0.68 6.33
C ALA A 69 4.34 -0.50 4.81
N TYR A 70 3.15 -0.14 4.34
CA TYR A 70 2.84 0.02 2.92
C TYR A 70 2.23 1.39 2.63
N TYR A 71 2.60 1.93 1.48
CA TYR A 71 2.17 3.24 1.00
C TYR A 71 1.85 3.13 -0.49
N ALA A 72 0.75 3.74 -0.93
CA ALA A 72 0.38 3.79 -2.34
C ALA A 72 1.28 4.75 -3.15
N GLU A 73 1.91 5.73 -2.48
CA GLU A 73 2.71 6.77 -3.12
C GLU A 73 4.15 6.75 -2.64
N GLN A 74 5.09 6.98 -3.57
CA GLN A 74 6.52 6.96 -3.26
C GLN A 74 6.92 8.08 -2.29
N GLU A 75 6.34 9.26 -2.46
CA GLU A 75 6.63 10.42 -1.60
C GLU A 75 6.10 10.18 -0.18
N ALA A 76 4.88 9.67 -0.04
CA ALA A 76 4.36 9.27 1.28
C ALA A 76 5.27 8.23 1.98
N ALA A 77 5.83 7.28 1.22
CA ALA A 77 6.81 6.32 1.75
C ALA A 77 8.14 6.99 2.17
N ARG A 78 8.61 8.00 1.42
CA ARG A 78 9.82 8.78 1.74
C ARG A 78 9.65 9.62 3.00
N GLU A 79 8.52 10.32 3.12
CA GLU A 79 8.15 11.10 4.29
C GLU A 79 8.07 10.21 5.53
N ALA A 80 7.35 9.09 5.43
CA ALA A 80 7.24 8.12 6.51
C ALA A 80 8.60 7.55 6.94
N LYS A 81 9.47 7.23 5.98
CA LYS A 81 10.84 6.79 6.27
C LYS A 81 11.64 7.88 6.99
N GLY A 82 11.50 9.14 6.58
CA GLY A 82 12.14 10.30 7.21
C GLY A 82 11.68 10.46 8.66
N TRP A 83 10.36 10.48 8.88
CA TRP A 83 9.74 10.53 10.19
C TRP A 83 10.19 9.38 11.09
N LEU A 84 10.14 8.14 10.59
CA LEU A 84 10.53 6.95 11.36
C LEU A 84 12.01 7.00 11.77
N LYS A 85 12.90 7.46 10.87
CA LYS A 85 14.31 7.66 11.22
C LYS A 85 14.47 8.69 12.35
N GLY A 86 13.74 9.80 12.30
CA GLY A 86 13.75 10.82 13.36
C GLY A 86 13.21 10.28 14.68
N PHE A 87 12.07 9.57 14.63
CA PHE A 87 11.46 8.93 15.79
C PHE A 87 12.39 7.91 16.44
N LEU A 88 13.02 7.02 15.67
CA LEU A 88 13.95 6.02 16.20
C LEU A 88 15.19 6.65 16.88
N ILE A 89 15.54 7.90 16.55
CA ILE A 89 16.64 8.63 17.21
C ILE A 89 16.14 9.32 18.49
N ASN A 90 14.96 9.93 18.46
CA ASN A 90 14.50 10.87 19.48
C ASN A 90 13.45 10.30 20.46
N ASN A 91 12.98 9.07 20.26
CA ASN A 91 11.94 8.49 21.11
C ASN A 91 12.42 8.19 22.54
N SER A 92 11.45 8.18 23.46
CA SER A 92 11.62 7.84 24.87
C SER A 92 11.01 6.47 25.23
N LEU A 93 10.74 5.61 24.24
CA LEU A 93 10.14 4.29 24.49
C LEU A 93 11.06 3.41 25.34
N THR A 94 10.45 2.59 26.20
CA THR A 94 11.15 1.60 27.02
C THR A 94 10.53 0.23 26.79
N PRO A 95 11.27 -0.76 26.26
CA PRO A 95 12.67 -0.67 25.81
C PRO A 95 12.83 0.20 24.56
N ARG A 96 13.98 0.89 24.43
CA ARG A 96 14.29 1.70 23.24
C ARG A 96 14.46 0.80 22.01
N PRO A 97 13.74 1.07 20.90
CA PRO A 97 13.89 0.27 19.69
C PRO A 97 15.29 0.44 19.11
N LYS A 98 15.91 -0.69 18.73
CA LYS A 98 17.23 -0.69 18.10
C LYS A 98 17.14 -0.10 16.68
N LYS A 99 17.82 1.02 16.44
CA LYS A 99 17.89 1.64 15.11
C LYS A 99 18.50 0.67 14.08
N ARG A 100 17.80 0.48 12.96
CA ARG A 100 18.24 -0.32 11.81
C ARG A 100 18.19 0.51 10.52
N PRO A 101 19.00 0.18 9.49
CA PRO A 101 18.82 0.73 8.16
C PRO A 101 17.40 0.45 7.64
N ILE A 102 16.75 1.46 7.07
CA ILE A 102 15.40 1.37 6.50
C ILE A 102 15.48 1.66 5.00
N ARG A 103 14.83 0.83 4.18
CA ARG A 103 14.67 1.03 2.73
C ARG A 103 13.20 1.13 2.36
N ILE A 104 12.97 1.68 1.17
CA ILE A 104 11.67 1.63 0.50
C ILE A 104 11.85 0.64 -0.66
N ARG A 105 11.00 -0.37 -0.72
CA ARG A 105 10.96 -1.34 -1.82
C ARG A 105 9.66 -1.16 -2.58
N GLN A 106 9.75 -1.06 -3.91
CA GLN A 106 8.58 -1.12 -4.76
C GLN A 106 8.07 -2.57 -4.78
N VAL A 107 6.80 -2.75 -4.46
CA VAL A 107 6.04 -3.98 -4.54
C VAL A 107 5.09 -3.80 -5.71
N VAL A 108 5.38 -4.51 -6.79
CA VAL A 108 4.50 -4.56 -7.96
C VAL A 108 3.65 -5.81 -7.80
N ASN A 109 2.34 -5.69 -7.95
CA ASN A 109 1.47 -6.87 -7.95
C ASN A 109 1.72 -7.62 -9.27
N THR A 110 2.39 -8.77 -9.22
CA THR A 110 2.77 -9.53 -10.42
C THR A 110 1.72 -10.55 -10.87
N GLU A 111 0.48 -10.46 -10.38
CA GLU A 111 -0.62 -11.38 -10.76
C GLU A 111 -1.38 -10.94 -12.03
N SER A 112 -0.66 -10.53 -13.08
CA SER A 112 -1.27 -10.09 -14.35
C SER A 112 -0.63 -10.71 -15.59
N GLU A 113 -0.13 -11.94 -15.53
CA GLU A 113 0.23 -12.73 -16.73
C GLU A 113 -0.10 -14.21 -16.53
N LYS A 114 -1.36 -14.60 -16.75
CA LYS A 114 -1.74 -15.91 -17.28
C LYS A 114 -3.02 -15.82 -18.10
#